data_AF-A0A7T7RGV0-F1
#
_entry.id   AF-A0A7T7RGV0-F1
#
_cell.length_a   1.000
_cell.length_b   1.000
_cell.length_c   1.000
_cell.angle_alpha   90.00
_cell.angle_beta   90.00
_cell.angle_gamma   90.00
#
_symmetry.space_group_name_H-M   'P 1'
#
loop_
_entity.id
_entity.type
_entity.pdbx_description
1 polymer ?
#
loop_
_entity_poly.entity_id
_entity_poly.type
_entity_poly.pdbx_seq_one_letter_code
_entity_poly.pdbx_strand_id
1 'polypeptide(L)'
;MVRYVHHQLATIVEVGVAMAVTAPVVFGVRGLPHAESGKVVSLLAVLGASALFGLMAISIRSHWLGGEKRDFESAVALTDPETILSDPRESMRRSFDGSFVVFVALSCLVFGLLWGPWGIGWAVVFIPERIVKGVYVSFWERRHGVLLWRGRVEEQPLGKGQFLYSSPRNTMPG
;
A
#
# COMPACT_ATOMS: atom_id res chain seq x y z
N MET A 1 -8.22 13.84 -3.15
CA MET A 1 -8.06 12.52 -3.79
C MET A 1 -6.60 12.16 -3.89
N VAL A 2 -6.28 10.88 -4.05
CA VAL A 2 -4.90 10.37 -4.11
C VAL A 2 -4.81 9.28 -5.17
N ARG A 3 -3.75 9.28 -5.99
CA ARG A 3 -3.51 8.21 -6.96
C ARG A 3 -3.29 6.89 -6.24
N TYR A 4 -3.96 5.82 -6.70
CA TYR A 4 -3.89 4.53 -6.03
C TYR A 4 -2.45 4.00 -5.93
N VAL A 5 -1.68 4.11 -7.01
CA VAL A 5 -0.26 3.71 -7.05
C VAL A 5 0.59 4.52 -6.07
N HIS A 6 0.37 5.84 -5.97
CA HIS A 6 1.10 6.68 -5.02
C HIS A 6 0.80 6.29 -3.58
N HIS A 7 -0.44 5.92 -3.27
CA HIS A 7 -0.80 5.42 -1.95
C HIS A 7 -0.06 4.11 -1.61
N GLN A 8 0.00 3.14 -2.52
CA GLN A 8 0.74 1.89 -2.27
C GLN A 8 2.24 2.16 -2.04
N LEU A 9 2.84 3.09 -2.80
CA LEU A 9 4.24 3.48 -2.63
C LEU A 9 4.49 4.25 -1.34
N ALA A 10 3.58 5.16 -0.97
CA ALA A 10 3.66 5.91 0.28
C ALA A 10 3.70 4.96 1.48
N THR A 11 2.88 3.90 1.49
CA THR A 11 2.91 2.88 2.55
C THR A 11 4.27 2.21 2.69
N ILE A 12 4.98 1.94 1.60
CA ILE A 12 6.34 1.36 1.67
C ILE A 12 7.30 2.34 2.33
N VAL A 13 7.20 3.63 1.97
CA VAL A 13 8.02 4.70 2.56
C VAL A 13 7.70 4.86 4.05
N GLU A 14 6.42 4.88 4.42
CA GLU A 14 5.93 4.97 5.80
C GLU A 14 6.48 3.85 6.68
N VAL A 15 6.45 2.61 6.18
CA VAL A 15 7.05 1.44 6.85
C VAL A 15 8.55 1.65 7.05
N GLY A 16 9.25 2.14 6.02
CA GLY A 16 10.69 2.46 6.11
C GLY A 16 10.99 3.52 7.17
N VAL A 17 10.19 4.59 7.22
CA VAL A 17 10.31 5.66 8.23
C VAL A 17 10.05 5.10 9.63
N ALA A 18 8.99 4.32 9.81
CA ALA A 18 8.67 3.68 11.09
C ALA A 18 9.83 2.81 11.60
N MET A 19 10.43 2.00 10.72
CA MET A 19 11.60 1.19 11.05
C MET A 19 12.81 2.06 11.40
N ALA A 20 13.07 3.13 10.63
CA ALA A 20 14.21 4.01 10.86
C ALA A 20 14.15 4.71 12.23
N VAL A 21 12.95 5.10 12.68
CA VAL A 21 12.75 5.71 14.01
C VAL A 21 12.84 4.67 15.13
N THR A 22 12.36 3.44 14.88
CA THR A 22 12.28 2.39 15.91
C THR A 22 13.60 1.65 16.13
N ALA A 23 14.36 1.43 15.06
CA ALA A 23 15.60 0.64 15.08
C ALA A 23 16.63 1.14 16.10
N PRO A 24 16.95 2.45 16.19
CA PRO A 24 17.90 2.95 17.18
C PRO A 24 17.50 2.63 18.62
N VAL A 25 16.21 2.75 18.95
CA VAL A 25 15.69 2.50 20.31
C VAL A 25 15.83 1.02 20.66
N VAL A 26 15.36 0.13 19.77
CA VAL A 26 15.41 -1.31 20.02
C VAL A 26 16.85 -1.81 20.06
N PHE A 27 17.71 -1.36 19.14
CA PHE A 27 19.11 -1.77 19.12
C PHE A 27 19.89 -1.23 20.31
N GLY A 28 19.56 -0.02 20.78
CA GLY A 28 20.14 0.54 22.00
C GLY A 28 19.80 -0.29 23.24
N VAL A 29 18.57 -0.80 23.34
CA VAL A 29 18.10 -1.57 24.52
C VAL A 29 18.47 -3.06 24.44
N ARG A 30 18.33 -3.68 23.26
CA ARG A 30 18.45 -5.13 23.06
C ARG A 30 19.74 -5.56 22.36
N GLY A 31 20.58 -4.60 21.94
CA GLY A 31 21.76 -4.87 21.11
C GLY A 31 21.41 -5.13 19.65
N LEU A 32 22.44 -5.38 18.84
CA LEU A 32 22.28 -5.63 17.41
C LEU A 32 21.73 -7.05 17.14
N PRO A 33 20.90 -7.21 16.09
CA PRO A 33 20.45 -8.52 15.66
C PRO A 33 21.64 -9.37 15.21
N HIS A 34 21.80 -10.54 15.83
CA HIS A 34 22.74 -11.55 15.34
C HIS A 34 22.06 -12.38 14.24
N ALA A 35 22.80 -12.65 13.16
CA ALA A 35 22.30 -13.40 12.02
C ALA A 35 22.16 -14.89 12.36
N GLU A 36 20.98 -15.26 12.84
CA GLU A 36 20.59 -16.66 13.05
C GLU A 36 19.76 -17.13 11.86
N SER A 37 20.23 -18.18 11.16
CA SER A 37 19.59 -18.72 9.96
C SER A 37 18.08 -18.96 10.13
N GLY A 38 17.65 -19.50 11.28
CA GLY A 38 16.22 -19.75 11.55
C GLY A 38 15.35 -18.49 11.57
N LYS A 39 15.86 -17.37 12.10
CA LYS A 39 15.13 -16.09 12.14
C LYS A 39 15.03 -15.47 10.75
N VAL A 40 16.09 -15.58 9.95
CA VAL A 40 16.10 -15.13 8.56
C VAL A 40 15.10 -15.93 7.71
N VAL A 41 15.10 -17.26 7.82
CA VAL A 41 14.14 -18.12 7.11
C VAL A 41 12.70 -17.81 7.53
N SER A 42 12.46 -17.59 8.82
CA SER A 42 11.13 -17.22 9.33
C SER A 42 10.66 -15.89 8.75
N LEU A 43 11.52 -14.87 8.72
CA LEU A 43 11.22 -13.58 8.11
C LEU A 43 10.88 -13.73 6.62
N LEU A 44 11.70 -14.46 5.87
CA LEU A 44 11.46 -14.74 4.44
C LEU A 44 10.12 -15.46 4.21
N ALA A 45 9.79 -16.44 5.05
CA ALA A 45 8.51 -17.15 4.96
C ALA A 45 7.32 -16.20 5.15
N VAL A 46 7.40 -15.30 6.13
CA VAL A 46 6.35 -14.28 6.37
C VAL A 46 6.25 -13.30 5.20
N LEU A 47 7.38 -12.88 4.60
CA LEU A 47 7.37 -12.04 3.40
C LEU A 47 6.73 -12.75 2.21
N GLY A 48 7.04 -14.04 2.02
CA GLY A 48 6.41 -14.88 1.00
C GLY A 48 4.90 -15.01 1.22
N ALA A 49 4.45 -15.20 2.46
CA ALA A 49 3.03 -15.26 2.81
C ALA A 49 2.32 -13.93 2.55
N SER A 50 2.93 -12.79 2.88
CA SER A 50 2.42 -11.44 2.57
C SER A 50 2.29 -11.21 1.06
N ALA A 51 3.30 -11.63 0.29
CA ALA A 51 3.27 -11.53 -1.17
C ALA A 51 2.13 -12.38 -1.76
N LEU A 52 1.96 -13.61 -1.25
CA LEU A 52 0.87 -14.50 -1.65
C LEU A 52 -0.49 -13.90 -1.30
N PHE A 53 -0.62 -13.28 -0.13
CA PHE A 53 -1.85 -12.58 0.25
C PHE A 53 -2.17 -11.42 -0.71
N GLY A 54 -1.17 -10.62 -1.08
CA GLY A 54 -1.32 -9.58 -2.11
C GLY A 54 -1.75 -10.16 -3.46
N LEU A 55 -1.15 -11.27 -3.87
CA LEU A 55 -1.51 -11.98 -5.11
C LEU A 55 -2.96 -12.49 -5.07
N MET A 56 -3.38 -13.02 -3.93
CA MET A 56 -4.76 -13.48 -3.72
C MET A 56 -5.74 -12.32 -3.77
N ALA A 57 -5.42 -11.18 -3.14
CA ALA A 57 -6.25 -9.97 -3.17
C ALA A 57 -6.45 -9.41 -4.59
N ILE A 58 -5.46 -9.51 -5.47
CA ILE A 58 -5.61 -9.08 -6.88
C ILE A 58 -6.25 -10.14 -7.78
N SER A 59 -6.14 -11.42 -7.43
CA SER A 59 -6.65 -12.53 -8.25
C SER A 59 -8.12 -12.84 -7.98
N ILE A 60 -8.55 -12.67 -6.74
CA ILE A 60 -9.90 -13.02 -6.29
C ILE A 60 -10.86 -11.84 -6.51
N ARG A 61 -12.00 -12.10 -7.16
CA ARG A 61 -13.08 -11.12 -7.40
C ARG A 61 -14.04 -10.94 -6.20
N SER A 62 -13.73 -11.57 -5.06
CA SER A 62 -14.59 -11.59 -3.88
C SER A 62 -14.32 -10.40 -2.96
N HIS A 63 -15.38 -9.67 -2.61
CA HIS A 63 -15.36 -8.57 -1.64
C HIS A 63 -14.93 -9.04 -0.23
N TRP A 64 -15.17 -10.31 0.11
CA TRP A 64 -14.92 -10.84 1.46
C TRP A 64 -13.42 -11.01 1.77
N LEU A 65 -12.58 -11.16 0.75
CA LEU A 65 -11.12 -11.34 0.90
C LEU A 65 -10.32 -10.10 0.48
N GLY A 66 -10.97 -8.94 0.36
CA GLY A 66 -10.31 -7.71 -0.13
C GLY A 66 -9.98 -7.76 -1.62
N GLY A 67 -10.86 -8.36 -2.44
CA GLY A 67 -10.71 -8.49 -3.88
C GLY A 67 -10.77 -7.17 -4.64
N GLU A 68 -9.62 -6.57 -4.92
CA GLU A 68 -9.50 -5.24 -5.54
C GLU A 68 -9.79 -5.25 -7.06
N LYS A 69 -9.75 -6.43 -7.70
CA LYS A 69 -10.02 -6.56 -9.14
C LYS A 69 -11.43 -6.08 -9.51
N ARG A 70 -12.42 -6.36 -8.66
CA ARG A 70 -13.79 -5.87 -8.86
C ARG A 70 -13.85 -4.34 -8.71
N ASP A 71 -13.06 -3.77 -7.81
CA ASP A 71 -13.02 -2.34 -7.56
C ASP A 71 -12.38 -1.59 -8.74
N PHE A 72 -11.39 -2.19 -9.42
CA PHE A 72 -10.82 -1.65 -10.65
C PHE A 72 -11.81 -1.72 -11.82
N GLU A 73 -12.50 -2.85 -11.99
CA GLU A 73 -13.50 -3.03 -13.05
C GLU A 73 -14.73 -2.12 -12.86
N SER A 74 -15.09 -1.80 -11.62
CA SER A 74 -16.25 -0.97 -11.26
C SER A 74 -15.91 0.49 -10.98
N ALA A 75 -14.66 0.91 -11.26
CA ALA A 75 -14.21 2.28 -11.04
C ALA A 75 -15.05 3.26 -11.87
N VAL A 76 -15.48 4.35 -11.22
CA VAL A 76 -16.34 5.36 -11.83
C VAL A 76 -15.50 6.39 -12.55
N ALA A 77 -15.75 6.61 -13.84
CA ALA A 77 -15.05 7.64 -14.59
C ALA A 77 -15.36 9.04 -14.02
N LEU A 78 -14.32 9.81 -13.74
CA LEU A 78 -14.45 11.22 -13.37
C LEU A 78 -15.03 12.02 -14.54
N THR A 79 -16.03 12.84 -14.25
CA THR A 79 -16.68 13.69 -15.26
C THR A 79 -15.76 14.83 -15.72
N ASP A 80 -14.97 15.39 -14.80
CA ASP A 80 -13.96 16.40 -15.12
C ASP A 80 -12.64 16.12 -14.36
N PRO A 81 -11.70 15.39 -14.98
CA PRO A 81 -10.46 15.03 -14.32
C PRO A 81 -9.52 16.23 -14.12
N GLU A 82 -9.56 17.26 -14.97
CA GLU A 82 -8.56 18.33 -14.90
C GLU A 82 -8.80 19.29 -13.73
N THR A 83 -10.06 19.47 -13.34
CA THR A 83 -10.44 20.31 -12.19
C THR A 83 -10.36 19.57 -10.85
N ILE A 84 -10.57 18.24 -10.85
CA ILE A 84 -10.66 17.43 -9.63
C ILE A 84 -9.29 16.81 -9.25
N LEU A 85 -8.44 16.50 -10.23
CA LEU A 85 -7.18 15.82 -9.98
C LEU A 85 -6.13 16.79 -9.48
N SER A 86 -5.60 16.50 -8.28
CA SER A 86 -4.48 17.26 -7.72
C SER A 86 -3.19 16.99 -8.50
N ASP A 87 -2.31 17.99 -8.58
CA ASP A 87 -0.95 17.85 -9.11
C ASP A 87 -0.29 16.56 -8.59
N PRO A 88 0.39 15.76 -9.44
CA PRO A 88 1.09 14.55 -9.03
C PRO A 88 1.92 14.67 -7.74
N ARG A 89 2.60 15.81 -7.51
CA ARG A 89 3.39 16.04 -6.29
C ARG A 89 2.51 16.17 -5.06
N GLU A 90 1.40 16.89 -5.17
CA GLU A 90 0.44 17.07 -4.09
C GLU A 90 -0.30 15.76 -3.79
N SER A 91 -0.60 14.96 -4.82
CA SER A 91 -1.13 13.60 -4.63
C SER A 91 -0.16 12.72 -3.84
N MET A 92 1.14 12.79 -4.09
CA MET A 92 2.13 11.99 -3.37
C MET A 92 2.24 12.43 -1.91
N ARG A 93 2.25 13.75 -1.64
CA ARG A 93 2.27 14.29 -0.27
C ARG A 93 1.03 13.90 0.53
N ARG A 94 -0.16 13.94 -0.08
CA ARG A 94 -1.43 13.51 0.54
C ARG A 94 -1.56 12.00 0.69
N SER A 95 -0.72 11.22 0.00
CA SER A 95 -0.69 9.77 0.16
C SER A 95 -0.10 9.34 1.50
N PHE A 96 0.71 10.21 2.11
CA PHE A 96 1.44 9.94 3.34
C PHE A 96 0.53 10.11 4.56
N ASP A 97 0.32 9.03 5.31
CA ASP A 97 -0.44 9.00 6.55
C ASP A 97 0.48 8.85 7.76
N GLY A 98 0.70 9.95 8.46
CA GLY A 98 1.49 9.96 9.70
C GLY A 98 0.91 9.06 10.80
N SER A 99 -0.40 8.84 10.81
CA SER A 99 -1.06 7.96 11.79
C SER A 99 -0.64 6.50 11.57
N PHE A 100 -0.55 6.09 10.30
CA PHE A 100 -0.06 4.76 9.94
C PHE A 100 1.40 4.58 10.34
N VAL A 101 2.25 5.59 10.12
CA VAL A 101 3.66 5.58 10.59
C VAL A 101 3.74 5.37 12.09
N VAL A 102 2.97 6.12 12.88
CA VAL A 102 2.95 6.00 14.34
C VAL A 102 2.49 4.61 14.75
N PHE A 103 1.42 4.09 14.16
CA PHE A 103 0.91 2.76 14.44
C PHE A 103 1.95 1.65 14.15
N VAL A 104 2.59 1.70 12.98
CA VAL A 104 3.63 0.73 12.60
C VAL A 104 4.85 0.88 13.51
N ALA A 105 5.30 2.10 13.80
CA ALA A 105 6.45 2.35 14.67
C ALA A 105 6.21 1.83 16.09
N LEU A 106 5.05 2.11 16.68
CA LEU A 106 4.67 1.59 18.00
C LEU A 106 4.62 0.06 18.01
N SER A 107 4.02 -0.54 16.97
CA SER A 107 3.97 -2.00 16.84
C SER A 107 5.38 -2.59 16.74
N CYS A 108 6.23 -2.05 15.87
CA CYS A 108 7.63 -2.46 15.73
C CYS A 108 8.43 -2.31 17.02
N LEU A 109 8.16 -1.25 17.79
CA LEU A 109 8.81 -1.01 19.07
C LEU A 109 8.42 -2.10 20.06
N VAL A 110 7.12 -2.40 20.18
CA VAL A 110 6.61 -3.47 21.04
C VAL A 110 7.21 -4.82 20.64
N PHE A 111 7.17 -5.17 19.35
CA PHE A 111 7.74 -6.44 18.88
C PHE A 111 9.25 -6.52 19.09
N GLY A 112 9.98 -5.44 18.76
CA GLY A 112 11.42 -5.36 18.91
C GLY A 112 11.87 -5.44 20.38
N LEU A 113 11.10 -4.83 21.29
CA LEU A 113 11.40 -4.86 22.72
C LEU A 113 10.98 -6.16 23.38
N LEU A 114 9.91 -6.84 22.95
CA LEU A 114 9.44 -8.08 23.59
C LEU A 114 10.08 -9.34 23.01
N TRP A 115 10.24 -9.43 21.69
CA TRP A 115 10.78 -10.60 20.98
C TRP A 115 12.23 -10.44 20.48
N GLY A 116 12.87 -9.31 20.80
CA GLY A 116 14.25 -9.01 20.45
C GLY A 116 14.41 -8.25 19.12
N PRO A 117 15.65 -7.90 18.73
CA PRO A 117 15.90 -6.96 17.64
C PRO A 117 15.29 -7.33 16.28
N TRP A 118 15.12 -8.63 16.02
CA TRP A 118 14.47 -9.15 14.82
C TRP A 118 12.96 -8.86 14.76
N GLY A 119 12.32 -8.56 15.89
CA GLY A 119 10.90 -8.21 15.96
C GLY A 119 10.55 -6.94 15.17
N ILE A 120 11.52 -6.06 14.91
CA ILE A 120 11.33 -4.88 14.05
C ILE A 120 10.95 -5.30 12.61
N GLY A 121 11.39 -6.48 12.18
CA GLY A 121 11.06 -7.07 10.89
C GLY A 121 9.56 -7.27 10.66
N TRP A 122 8.73 -7.21 11.71
CA TRP A 122 7.27 -7.17 11.61
C TRP A 122 6.76 -6.10 10.64
N ALA A 123 7.39 -4.92 10.60
CA ALA A 123 7.01 -3.84 9.69
C ALA A 123 7.06 -4.29 8.21
N VAL A 124 8.04 -5.11 7.87
CA VAL A 124 8.32 -5.53 6.50
C VAL A 124 7.19 -6.40 5.94
N VAL A 125 6.35 -6.99 6.80
CA VAL A 125 5.15 -7.76 6.39
C VAL A 125 4.20 -6.91 5.56
N PHE A 126 4.15 -5.60 5.75
CA PHE A 126 3.28 -4.71 4.98
C PHE A 126 3.82 -4.39 3.58
N ILE A 127 5.08 -4.71 3.26
CA ILE A 127 5.71 -4.28 1.99
C ILE A 127 5.32 -5.17 0.80
N PRO A 128 5.45 -6.52 0.85
CA PRO A 128 5.26 -7.36 -0.34
C PRO A 128 3.87 -7.25 -0.95
N GLU A 129 2.82 -7.27 -0.12
CA GLU A 129 1.43 -7.08 -0.56
C GLU A 129 1.26 -5.77 -1.34
N ARG A 130 1.83 -4.67 -0.83
CA ARG A 130 1.74 -3.33 -1.43
C ARG A 130 2.49 -3.24 -2.75
N ILE A 131 3.65 -3.90 -2.84
CA ILE A 131 4.40 -4.01 -4.10
C ILE A 131 3.57 -4.77 -5.14
N VAL A 132 3.04 -5.94 -4.78
CA VAL A 132 2.23 -6.77 -5.70
C VAL A 132 1.04 -5.98 -6.24
N LYS A 133 0.30 -5.30 -5.34
CA LYS A 133 -0.84 -4.44 -5.72
C LYS A 133 -0.42 -3.26 -6.58
N GLY A 134 0.63 -2.54 -6.20
CA GLY A 134 1.14 -1.39 -6.94
C GLY A 134 1.60 -1.75 -8.36
N VAL A 135 2.32 -2.86 -8.52
CA VAL A 135 2.77 -3.38 -9.82
C VAL A 135 1.58 -3.82 -10.67
N TYR A 136 0.66 -4.58 -10.09
CA TYR A 136 -0.55 -5.04 -10.80
C TYR A 136 -1.37 -3.87 -11.31
N VAL A 137 -1.65 -2.88 -10.46
CA VAL A 137 -2.42 -1.69 -10.85
C VAL A 137 -1.69 -0.89 -11.90
N SER A 138 -0.38 -0.69 -11.77
CA SER A 138 0.41 0.02 -12.78
C SER A 138 0.34 -0.65 -14.15
N PHE A 139 0.38 -1.98 -14.19
CA PHE A 139 0.21 -2.74 -15.43
C PHE A 139 -1.22 -2.64 -15.97
N TRP A 140 -2.21 -2.73 -15.08
CA TRP A 140 -3.62 -2.61 -15.44
C TRP A 140 -3.97 -1.23 -16.01
N GLU A 141 -3.51 -0.15 -15.37
CA GLU A 141 -3.66 1.25 -15.81
C GLU A 141 -3.09 1.42 -17.23
N ARG A 142 -1.87 0.92 -17.47
CA ARG A 142 -1.22 0.95 -18.79
C ARG A 142 -1.99 0.18 -19.85
N ARG A 143 -2.50 -1.01 -19.50
CA ARG A 143 -3.25 -1.86 -20.43
C ARG A 143 -4.61 -1.26 -20.83
N HIS A 144 -5.26 -0.51 -19.95
CA HIS A 144 -6.60 0.03 -20.17
C HIS A 144 -6.61 1.52 -20.50
N GLY A 145 -5.45 2.19 -20.50
CA GLY A 145 -5.34 3.61 -20.81
C GLY A 145 -6.10 4.50 -19.81
N VAL A 146 -6.18 4.06 -18.54
CA VAL A 146 -6.88 4.79 -17.46
C VAL A 146 -6.00 4.89 -16.22
N LEU A 147 -6.22 5.93 -15.43
CA LEU A 147 -5.56 6.14 -14.13
C LEU A 147 -6.57 5.97 -13.00
N LEU A 148 -6.18 5.31 -11.91
CA LEU A 148 -7.05 5.04 -10.77
C LEU A 148 -6.76 5.97 -9.58
N TRP A 149 -7.83 6.48 -9.00
CA TRP A 149 -7.81 7.43 -7.89
C TRP A 149 -8.67 6.94 -6.74
N ARG A 150 -8.16 7.13 -5.52
CA ARG A 150 -8.85 6.86 -4.26
C ARG A 150 -9.21 8.18 -3.58
N GLY A 151 -10.40 8.25 -2.99
CA GLY A 151 -10.85 9.42 -2.23
C GLY A 151 -12.35 9.63 -2.34
N ARG A 152 -12.81 10.83 -1.99
CA ARG A 152 -14.20 11.26 -2.12
C ARG A 152 -14.24 12.55 -2.95
N VAL A 153 -15.12 12.60 -3.95
CA VAL A 153 -15.58 13.84 -4.59
C VAL A 153 -16.98 14.10 -4.05
N GLU A 154 -17.26 15.32 -3.59
CA GLU A 154 -18.59 15.68 -3.10
C GLU A 154 -19.61 15.77 -4.24
N GLU A 155 -19.19 16.30 -5.39
CA GLU A 155 -19.99 16.47 -6.60
C GLU A 155 -20.32 15.15 -7.31
N GLN A 156 -19.51 14.12 -7.12
CA GLN A 156 -19.68 12.79 -7.73
C GLN A 156 -19.45 11.70 -6.68
N PRO A 157 -20.38 11.46 -5.74
CA PRO A 157 -20.18 10.46 -4.68
C PRO A 157 -20.14 9.04 -5.25
N LEU A 158 -19.24 8.21 -4.71
CA LEU A 158 -19.17 6.78 -5.06
C LEU A 158 -20.42 6.04 -4.59
N GLY A 159 -20.96 5.16 -5.44
CA GLY A 159 -22.06 4.29 -5.11
C GLY A 159 -21.68 3.17 -4.13
N LYS A 160 -22.68 2.41 -3.64
CA LYS A 160 -22.43 1.27 -2.74
C LYS A 160 -21.51 0.24 -3.40
N GLY A 161 -20.41 -0.08 -2.72
CA GLY A 161 -19.41 -1.04 -3.21
C GLY A 161 -18.46 -0.48 -4.28
N GLN A 162 -18.42 0.84 -4.47
CA GLN A 162 -17.41 1.52 -5.29
C GLN A 162 -16.44 2.27 -4.39
N PHE A 163 -15.15 2.08 -4.64
CA PHE A 163 -14.08 2.66 -3.82
C PHE A 163 -13.08 3.50 -4.61
N LEU A 164 -13.20 3.48 -5.94
CA LEU A 164 -12.21 4.05 -6.86
C LEU A 164 -12.89 4.84 -7.97
N TYR A 165 -12.19 5.87 -8.40
CA TYR A 165 -12.48 6.62 -9.61
C TYR A 165 -11.45 6.29 -10.68
N SER A 166 -11.85 6.34 -11.95
CA SER A 166 -10.94 6.26 -13.08
C SER A 166 -10.86 7.59 -13.82
N SER A 167 -9.75 7.87 -14.49
CA SER A 167 -9.74 8.88 -15.55
C SER A 167 -10.70 8.47 -16.69
N PRO A 168 -11.14 9.41 -17.53
CA PRO A 168 -11.74 9.07 -18.81
C PRO A 168 -10.81 8.14 -19.59
N ARG A 169 -11.39 7.19 -20.33
CA ARG A 169 -10.60 6.38 -21.27
C ARG A 169 -10.12 7.30 -22.37
N ASN A 170 -8.81 7.36 -22.60
CA ASN A 170 -8.29 7.96 -23.81
C ASN A 170 -8.83 7.17 -25.01
N THR A 171 -9.83 7.71 -25.70
CA THR A 171 -10.15 7.28 -27.05
C THR A 171 -9.02 7.78 -27.94
N MET A 172 -7.93 7.01 -28.07
CA MET A 172 -7.04 7.25 -29.20
C MET A 172 -7.87 6.99 -30.48
N PRO A 173 -7.84 7.91 -31.47
CA PRO A 173 -8.31 7.58 -32.82
C PRO A 173 -7.47 6.41 -33.33
N GLY A 174 -8.14 5.40 -33.89
CA GLY A 174 -7.51 4.23 -34.49
C GLY A 174 -6.71 4.56 -35.74
#